data_AF-X6KME3-F1
#
_entry.id   AF-X6KME3-F1
#
_cell.length_a   1.000
_cell.length_b   1.000
_cell.length_c   1.000
_cell.angle_alpha   90.00
_cell.angle_beta   90.00
_cell.angle_gamma   90.00
#
_symmetry.space_group_name_H-M   'P 1'
#
loop_
_entity.id
_entity.type
_entity.pdbx_description
1 polymer ?
#
loop_
_entity_poly.entity_id
_entity_poly.type
_entity_poly.pdbx_seq_one_letter_code
_entity_poly.pdbx_strand_id
1 'polypeptide(L)' 'MGRSFPTTDHVDAGYLEEAVAWFAEHQTTCERPFVPAIRRRFGLSALDAVSVMRLANLRLDWPNTSDEEAAYVAS' A
#
# COMPACT_ATOMS: atom_id res chain seq x y z
N MET A 1 -34.82 -13.47 -14.42
CA MET A 1 -33.47 -14.08 -14.48
C MET A 1 -32.46 -12.93 -14.43
N GLY A 2 -31.99 -12.56 -13.24
CA GLY A 2 -31.03 -11.46 -13.06
C GLY A 2 -29.62 -11.93 -13.36
N ARG A 3 -28.95 -11.33 -14.33
CA ARG A 3 -27.53 -11.57 -14.59
C ARG A 3 -26.73 -10.57 -13.76
N SER A 4 -25.95 -11.06 -12.80
CA SER A 4 -24.90 -10.24 -12.17
C SER A 4 -23.83 -9.95 -13.21
N PHE A 5 -23.34 -8.72 -13.24
CA PHE A 5 -22.16 -8.36 -14.02
C PHE A 5 -20.93 -8.80 -13.21
N PRO A 6 -19.96 -9.50 -13.81
CA PRO A 6 -18.68 -9.70 -13.16
C PRO A 6 -18.03 -8.33 -12.98
N THR A 7 -18.05 -7.80 -11.76
CA THR A 7 -17.19 -6.68 -11.38
C THR A 7 -15.77 -7.20 -11.38
N THR A 8 -14.86 -6.46 -12.00
CA THR A 8 -13.42 -6.70 -11.85
C THR A 8 -13.11 -6.64 -10.37
N ASP A 9 -12.92 -7.80 -9.74
CA ASP A 9 -12.29 -7.88 -8.44
C ASP A 9 -11.03 -7.03 -8.50
N HIS A 10 -10.86 -6.16 -7.50
CA HIS A 10 -9.76 -5.20 -7.45
C HIS A 10 -8.49 -5.94 -7.83
N VAL A 11 -7.85 -5.55 -8.93
CA VAL A 11 -6.56 -6.12 -9.31
C VAL A 11 -5.65 -5.78 -8.15
N ASP A 12 -5.41 -6.75 -7.28
CA ASP A 12 -4.47 -6.60 -6.20
C ASP A 12 -3.18 -6.15 -6.86
N ALA A 13 -2.73 -4.95 -6.50
CA ALA A 13 -1.47 -4.42 -6.96
C ALA A 13 -0.32 -5.20 -6.30
N GLY A 14 -0.40 -6.53 -6.27
CA GLY A 14 0.54 -7.43 -5.63
C GLY A 14 1.93 -7.32 -6.24
N TYR A 15 2.03 -6.92 -7.51
CA TYR A 15 3.32 -6.59 -8.12
C TYR A 15 3.98 -5.33 -7.53
N LEU A 16 3.21 -4.48 -6.82
CA LEU A 16 3.70 -3.32 -6.09
C LEU A 16 3.93 -3.61 -4.59
N GLU A 17 3.50 -4.77 -4.07
CA GLU A 17 3.52 -5.07 -2.63
C GLU A 17 4.93 -4.96 -2.05
N GLU A 18 5.95 -5.43 -2.78
CA GLU A 18 7.35 -5.29 -2.37
C GLU A 18 7.75 -3.81 -2.21
N ALA A 19 7.42 -2.98 -3.20
CA ALA A 19 7.74 -1.55 -3.17
C ALA A 19 6.95 -0.80 -2.09
N VAL A 20 5.69 -1.21 -1.86
CA VAL A 20 4.81 -0.67 -0.81
C VAL A 20 5.37 -0.99 0.57
N ALA A 21 5.68 -2.25 0.85
CA ALA A 21 6.25 -2.68 2.12
C ALA A 21 7.57 -1.97 2.38
N TRP A 22 8.46 -1.93 1.38
CA TRP A 22 9.73 -1.23 1.51
C TRP A 22 9.56 0.27 1.81
N PHE A 23 8.67 0.96 1.07
CA PHE A 23 8.47 2.39 1.26
C PHE A 23 7.80 2.72 2.60
N ALA A 24 6.89 1.86 3.10
CA ALA A 24 6.29 2.02 4.42
C ALA A 24 7.35 1.95 5.54
N GLU A 25 8.31 1.03 5.44
CA GLU A 25 9.40 0.89 6.40
C GLU A 25 10.46 2.01 6.31
N HIS A 26 10.67 2.54 5.10
CA HIS A 26 11.77 3.47 4.80
C HIS A 26 11.29 4.89 4.52
N GLN A 27 10.06 5.26 4.89
CA GLN A 27 9.46 6.54 4.52
C GLN A 27 10.29 7.75 4.97
N THR A 28 10.94 7.65 6.13
CA THR A 28 11.78 8.71 6.72
C THR A 28 13.20 8.73 6.16
N THR A 29 13.70 7.59 5.67
CA THR A 29 15.08 7.41 5.18
C THR A 29 15.17 7.40 3.65
N CYS A 30 14.04 7.35 2.95
CA CYS A 30 13.98 7.39 1.49
C CYS A 30 14.50 8.73 0.94
N GLU A 31 15.33 8.66 -0.10
CA GLU A 31 15.86 9.82 -0.80
C GLU A 31 14.72 10.69 -1.36
N ARG A 32 14.82 12.01 -1.18
CA ARG A 32 13.89 12.98 -1.77
C ARG A 32 14.46 13.52 -3.08
N PRO A 33 13.63 13.74 -4.12
CA PRO A 33 12.18 13.53 -4.16
C PRO A 33 11.76 12.05 -4.30
N PHE A 34 10.67 11.66 -3.62
CA PHE A 34 10.26 10.26 -3.48
C PHE A 34 9.94 9.56 -4.81
N VAL A 35 9.14 10.19 -5.68
CA VAL A 35 8.70 9.55 -6.94
C VAL A 35 9.90 9.15 -7.82
N PRO A 36 10.88 10.04 -8.11
CA PRO A 36 12.10 9.63 -8.83
C PRO A 36 12.91 8.54 -8.12
N ALA A 37 13.03 8.59 -6.78
CA ALA A 37 13.79 7.59 -6.02
C ALA A 37 13.16 6.18 -6.12
N ILE A 38 11.85 6.08 -5.91
CA ILE A 38 11.09 4.81 -6.00
C ILE A 38 11.18 4.24 -7.41
N ARG A 39 11.00 5.09 -8.43
CA ARG A 39 11.09 4.67 -9.84
C ARG A 39 12.45 4.08 -10.18
N ARG A 40 13.54 4.75 -9.79
CA ARG A 40 14.90 4.25 -10.02
C ARG A 40 15.18 2.93 -9.31
N ARG A 41 14.64 2.77 -8.10
CA ARG A 41 14.89 1.59 -7.27
C ARG A 41 14.18 0.34 -7.78
N PHE A 42 12.92 0.47 -8.20
CA PHE A 42 12.06 -0.66 -8.55
C PHE A 42 11.74 -0.76 -10.06
N GLY A 43 12.30 0.13 -10.89
CA GLY A 43 12.02 0.14 -12.33
C GLY A 43 10.57 0.50 -12.69
N LEU A 44 9.88 1.22 -11.80
CA LEU A 44 8.45 1.49 -11.91
C LEU A 44 8.12 2.72 -12.77
N SER A 45 6.88 2.74 -13.28
CA SER A 45 6.31 3.93 -13.90
C SER A 45 6.06 5.03 -12.84
N ALA A 46 5.83 6.26 -13.30
CA ALA A 46 5.47 7.35 -12.38
C ALA A 46 4.13 7.12 -11.70
N LEU A 47 3.16 6.52 -12.41
CA LEU A 47 1.87 6.18 -11.85
C LEU A 47 2.01 5.13 -10.74
N ASP A 48 2.81 4.11 -10.98
CA ASP A 48 3.04 3.03 -10.02
C ASP A 48 3.77 3.54 -8.77
N ALA A 49 4.73 4.44 -8.92
CA ALA A 49 5.40 5.05 -7.76
C ALA A 49 4.43 5.89 -6.90
N VAL A 50 3.48 6.59 -7.51
CA VAL A 50 2.43 7.30 -6.77
C VAL A 50 1.48 6.32 -6.10
N SER A 51 1.12 5.22 -6.77
CA SER A 51 0.32 4.13 -6.19
C SER A 51 1.01 3.52 -4.99
N VAL A 52 2.32 3.27 -5.07
CA VAL A 52 3.15 2.79 -3.94
C VAL A 52 3.06 3.74 -2.74
N MET A 53 3.24 5.05 -2.97
CA MET A 53 3.13 6.05 -1.90
C MET A 53 1.75 6.06 -1.25
N ARG A 54 0.68 5.99 -2.06
CA ARG A 54 -0.70 5.96 -1.56
C ARG A 54 -0.98 4.71 -0.74
N LEU A 55 -0.62 3.54 -1.25
CA LEU A 55 -0.86 2.25 -0.58
C LEU A 55 -0.07 2.14 0.72
N ALA A 56 1.19 2.59 0.73
CA ALA A 56 2.00 2.64 1.94
C ALA A 56 1.40 3.58 3.00
N ASN A 57 0.94 4.77 2.60
CA ASN A 57 0.25 5.68 3.52
C ASN A 57 -1.03 5.06 4.07
N LEU A 58 -1.86 4.43 3.24
CA LEU A 58 -3.07 3.74 3.71
C LEU A 58 -2.75 2.63 4.71
N ARG A 59 -1.66 1.90 4.51
CA ARG A 59 -1.20 0.84 5.41
C ARG A 59 -0.73 1.38 6.76
N LEU A 60 -0.14 2.58 6.79
CA LEU A 60 0.33 3.23 8.01
C LEU A 60 -0.78 4.01 8.75
N ASP A 61 -1.74 4.56 8.01
CA ASP A 61 -2.79 5.45 8.51
C ASP A 61 -4.04 4.68 8.96
N TRP A 62 -4.32 3.51 8.37
CA TRP A 62 -5.42 2.67 8.85
C TRP A 62 -5.06 2.08 10.22
N PRO A 63 -5.79 2.39 11.30
CA PRO A 63 -5.58 1.73 12.57
C PRO A 63 -5.87 0.24 12.35
N ASN A 64 -4.91 -0.61 12.69
CA ASN A 64 -5.18 -2.02 12.91
C ASN A 64 -6.06 -2.09 14.17
N THR A 65 -7.34 -1.70 14.07
CA THR A 65 -8.31 -1.71 15.18
C THR A 65 -8.45 -3.10 15.81
N SER A 66 -7.95 -4.13 15.13
CA SER A 66 -7.72 -5.48 15.65
C SER A 66 -6.85 -5.51 16.91
N ASP A 67 -5.90 -4.58 17.07
CA ASP A 67 -5.00 -4.53 18.24
C ASP A 67 -5.70 -3.89 19.46
N GLU A 68 -6.64 -2.97 19.25
CA GLU A 68 -7.51 -2.44 20.32
C GLU A 68 -8.59 -3.46 20.74
N GLU A 69 -9.16 -4.21 19.79
CA GLU A 69 -10.11 -5.29 20.07
C GLU A 69 -9.44 -6.46 20.84
N ALA A 70 -8.19 -6.80 20.50
CA ALA A 70 -7.42 -7.80 21.23
C ALA A 70 -7.06 -7.36 22.66
N ALA A 71 -6.79 -6.06 22.87
CA ALA A 71 -6.52 -5.51 24.20
C ALA A 71 -7.78 -5.47 25.10
N TYR A 72 -8.96 -5.20 24.53
CA TYR A 72 -10.24 -5.18 25.25
C TYR A 72 -10.72 -6.59 25.65
N VAL A 73 -10.48 -7.61 24.81
CA VAL A 73 -10.86 -9.00 25.12
C VAL A 73 -9.93 -9.66 26.16
N ALA A 74 -8.75 -9.07 26.39
CA ALA A 74 -7.76 -9.53 27.37
C ALA A 74 -7.85 -8.83 28.75
N SER A 75 -8.72 -7.82 28.91
CA SER A 75 -8.98 -7.10 30.18
C SER A 75 -10.24 -7.60 30.86
#